data_AF-A0A9D7D1E7-F1
#
_entry.id   AF-A0A9D7D1E7-F1
#
_cell.length_a   1.000
_cell.length_b   1.000
_cell.length_c   1.000
_cell.angle_alpha   90.00
_cell.angle_beta   90.00
_cell.angle_gamma   90.00
#
_symmetry.space_group_name_H-M   'P 1'
#
loop_
_entity.id
_entity.type
_entity.pdbx_description
1 polymer ?
#
loop_
_entity_poly.entity_id
_entity_poly.type
_entity_poly.pdbx_seq_one_letter_code
_entity_poly.pdbx_strand_id
1 'polypeptide(L)'
;MRERVREIVLELAAACPVRPVDDRAAYEACQKTLFGDSKFRSALKNVVLWGRAPGGNINSKLSDFRSTQFGPDVFTGAYAPMWMVRGDYELEFDTNNGVMRAFVPAGFRNELPTGSYPYPFWHDAKKWTDYEDANTLVFWLDASSLKISQITFMKRDNAAKVAASTRRHMPTFDGKWMWVDAKGQTQPAPTLFAGLFAPQNPHLRSLDETYRAFALTMRDADCNSCHVPNNPDKMRRLVLLQTPLHAASEVERVIRSVKSDRMPLDESGVAKDLPAPIKTKLLAHAEAFAKDVRAAKKWERDRTARGRAGLAASPGDGAAKLGKAAATEERNTSEAAR
;
A
#
# COMPACT_ATOMS: atom_id res chain seq x y z
N MET A 1 -19.82 -7.67 -12.51
CA MET A 1 -19.44 -6.95 -11.27
C MET A 1 -19.25 -7.87 -10.07
N ARG A 2 -20.25 -8.65 -9.65
CA ARG A 2 -20.14 -9.56 -8.49
C ARG A 2 -18.93 -10.49 -8.53
N GLU A 3 -18.67 -11.14 -9.67
CA GLU A 3 -17.51 -12.02 -9.84
C GLU A 3 -16.19 -11.26 -9.72
N ARG A 4 -16.09 -10.05 -10.29
CA ARG A 4 -14.91 -9.22 -10.15
C ARG A 4 -14.62 -8.85 -8.69
N VAL A 5 -15.66 -8.49 -7.92
CA VAL A 5 -15.51 -8.24 -6.48
C VAL A 5 -15.04 -9.50 -5.77
N ARG A 6 -15.60 -10.66 -6.11
CA ARG A 6 -15.18 -11.96 -5.56
C ARG A 6 -13.68 -12.20 -5.76
N GLU A 7 -13.20 -12.06 -7.00
CA GLU A 7 -11.77 -12.25 -7.31
C GLU A 7 -10.86 -11.34 -6.48
N ILE A 8 -11.24 -10.06 -6.37
CA ILE A 8 -10.48 -9.04 -5.65
C ILE A 8 -10.44 -9.36 -4.14
N VAL A 9 -11.59 -9.71 -3.55
CA VAL A 9 -11.70 -10.03 -2.12
C VAL A 9 -10.97 -11.33 -1.79
N LEU A 10 -11.08 -12.35 -2.65
CA LEU A 10 -10.38 -13.62 -2.45
C LEU A 10 -8.86 -13.48 -2.58
N GLU A 11 -8.37 -12.70 -3.55
CA GLU A 11 -6.92 -12.41 -3.61
C GLU A 11 -6.47 -11.64 -2.37
N LEU A 12 -7.23 -10.63 -1.93
CA LEU A 12 -6.88 -9.87 -0.74
C LEU A 12 -6.83 -10.76 0.52
N ALA A 13 -7.79 -11.69 0.68
CA ALA A 13 -7.78 -12.65 1.78
C ALA A 13 -6.62 -13.65 1.69
N ALA A 14 -6.27 -14.10 0.48
CA ALA A 14 -5.12 -14.99 0.26
C ALA A 14 -3.79 -14.27 0.55
N ALA A 15 -3.65 -13.02 0.14
CA ALA A 15 -2.46 -12.20 0.39
C ALA A 15 -2.35 -11.79 1.86
N CYS A 16 -3.47 -11.45 2.50
CA CYS A 16 -3.53 -10.83 3.83
C CYS A 16 -4.48 -11.63 4.75
N PRO A 17 -4.14 -12.90 5.01
CA PRO A 17 -5.03 -13.80 5.74
C PRO A 17 -5.16 -13.38 7.20
N VAL A 18 -6.27 -13.82 7.81
CA VAL A 18 -6.46 -13.76 9.26
C VAL A 18 -5.38 -14.59 9.95
N ARG A 19 -4.55 -13.91 10.73
CA ARG A 19 -3.41 -14.43 11.51
C ARG A 19 -3.37 -13.67 12.84
N PRO A 20 -2.47 -14.03 13.78
CA PRO A 20 -2.22 -13.17 14.94
C PRO A 20 -1.94 -11.72 14.50
N VAL A 21 -2.43 -10.76 15.29
CA VAL A 21 -2.41 -9.32 14.95
C VAL A 21 -1.02 -8.70 14.99
N ASP A 22 -0.06 -9.39 15.62
CA ASP A 22 1.35 -9.08 15.71
C ASP A 22 2.22 -9.86 14.68
N ASP A 23 1.61 -10.73 13.86
CA ASP A 23 2.32 -11.57 12.89
C ASP A 23 2.97 -10.71 11.78
N ARG A 24 4.23 -10.38 12.02
CA ARG A 24 5.06 -9.58 11.11
C ARG A 24 5.35 -10.29 9.80
N ALA A 25 5.53 -11.60 9.81
CA ALA A 25 5.81 -12.36 8.59
C ALA A 25 4.61 -12.34 7.65
N ALA A 26 3.39 -12.51 8.18
CA ALA A 26 2.16 -12.38 7.41
C ALA A 26 1.96 -10.95 6.88
N TYR A 27 2.30 -9.92 7.67
CA TYR A 27 2.28 -8.53 7.23
C TYR A 27 3.22 -8.28 6.03
N GLU A 28 4.48 -8.69 6.13
CA GLU A 28 5.49 -8.51 5.08
C GLU A 28 5.16 -9.30 3.81
N ALA A 29 4.63 -10.52 3.95
CA ALA A 29 4.17 -11.34 2.83
C ALA A 29 2.97 -10.71 2.09
N CYS A 30 2.00 -10.18 2.83
CA CYS A 30 0.87 -9.44 2.29
C CYS A 30 1.34 -8.18 1.54
N GLN A 31 2.23 -7.39 2.14
CA GLN A 31 2.82 -6.21 1.52
C GLN A 31 3.49 -6.53 0.19
N LYS A 32 4.38 -7.54 0.18
CA LYS A 32 5.10 -7.96 -1.03
C LYS A 32 4.14 -8.43 -2.13
N THR A 33 3.09 -9.16 -1.76
CA THR A 33 2.10 -9.68 -2.72
C THR A 33 1.28 -8.56 -3.33
N LEU A 34 0.70 -7.68 -2.49
CA LEU A 34 -0.18 -6.59 -2.96
C LEU A 34 0.58 -5.46 -3.68
N PHE A 35 1.83 -5.20 -3.31
CA PHE A 35 2.67 -4.21 -4.00
C PHE A 35 3.18 -4.71 -5.36
N GLY A 36 3.16 -6.03 -5.60
CA GLY A 36 3.53 -6.64 -6.87
C GLY A 36 2.46 -6.51 -7.96
N ASP A 37 2.39 -7.53 -8.82
CA ASP A 37 1.36 -7.69 -9.84
C ASP A 37 0.10 -8.31 -9.22
N SER A 38 -0.68 -7.48 -8.55
CA SER A 38 -1.88 -7.86 -7.81
C SER A 38 -3.17 -7.45 -8.54
N LYS A 39 -4.19 -8.34 -8.57
CA LYS A 39 -5.50 -7.98 -9.14
C LYS A 39 -6.19 -6.94 -8.24
N PHE A 40 -6.03 -7.01 -6.93
CA PHE A 40 -6.50 -6.01 -5.97
C PHE A 40 -5.91 -4.63 -6.32
N ARG A 41 -4.59 -4.53 -6.51
CA ARG A 41 -3.94 -3.29 -6.95
C ARG A 41 -4.49 -2.81 -8.31
N SER A 42 -4.67 -3.72 -9.27
CA SER A 42 -5.19 -3.40 -10.60
C SER A 42 -6.63 -2.85 -10.58
N ALA A 43 -7.40 -3.23 -9.55
CA ALA A 43 -8.78 -2.82 -9.36
C ALA A 43 -8.93 -1.42 -8.74
N LEU A 44 -7.86 -0.84 -8.21
CA LEU A 44 -7.87 0.53 -7.70
C LEU A 44 -7.88 1.55 -8.86
N LYS A 45 -8.59 2.66 -8.68
CA LYS A 45 -8.40 3.85 -9.53
C LYS A 45 -7.01 4.43 -9.32
N ASN A 46 -6.55 5.23 -10.28
CA ASN A 46 -5.25 5.93 -10.21
C ASN A 46 -5.15 6.91 -9.01
N VAL A 47 -6.30 7.30 -8.47
CA VAL A 47 -6.45 7.95 -7.18
C VAL A 47 -7.50 7.15 -6.41
N VAL A 48 -7.10 6.60 -5.26
CA VAL A 48 -8.00 5.98 -4.30
C VAL A 48 -8.12 6.86 -3.07
N LEU A 49 -9.34 7.07 -2.61
CA LEU A 49 -9.64 7.79 -1.39
C LEU A 49 -9.62 6.82 -0.20
N TRP A 50 -8.95 7.18 0.88
CA TRP A 50 -8.85 6.39 2.09
C TRP A 50 -9.31 7.19 3.31
N GLY A 51 -10.17 6.62 4.14
CA GLY A 51 -10.58 7.28 5.37
C GLY A 51 -11.74 6.63 6.10
N ARG A 52 -12.42 7.44 6.89
CA ARG A 52 -13.56 7.04 7.72
C ARG A 52 -14.83 7.64 7.15
N ALA A 53 -15.95 6.99 7.43
CA ALA A 53 -17.26 7.59 7.19
C ALA A 53 -17.49 8.80 8.12
N PRO A 54 -18.03 9.93 7.62
CA PRO A 54 -18.35 11.09 8.46
C PRO A 54 -19.26 10.70 9.62
N GLY A 55 -18.81 10.91 10.86
CA GLY A 55 -19.56 10.51 12.05
C GLY A 55 -19.88 9.00 12.14
N GLY A 56 -19.15 8.15 11.41
CA GLY A 56 -19.46 6.71 11.29
C GLY A 56 -20.62 6.39 10.34
N ASN A 57 -21.24 7.39 9.71
CA ASN A 57 -22.37 7.19 8.79
C ASN A 57 -21.89 6.88 7.37
N ILE A 58 -21.92 5.60 7.00
CA ILE A 58 -21.51 5.14 5.66
C ILE A 58 -22.43 5.66 4.54
N ASN A 59 -23.65 6.09 4.85
CA ASN A 59 -24.64 6.59 3.88
C ASN A 59 -24.55 8.10 3.62
N SER A 60 -23.57 8.79 4.22
CA SER A 60 -23.27 10.19 3.89
C SER A 60 -22.89 10.35 2.41
N LYS A 61 -23.03 11.57 1.87
CA LYS A 61 -22.59 11.84 0.49
C LYS A 61 -21.08 11.68 0.40
N LEU A 62 -20.58 11.07 -0.68
CA LEU A 62 -19.15 10.88 -0.93
C LEU A 62 -18.36 12.21 -0.91
N SER A 63 -19.01 13.33 -1.25
CA SER A 63 -18.46 14.69 -1.16
C SER A 63 -18.10 15.11 0.27
N ASP A 64 -18.73 14.51 1.27
CA ASP A 64 -18.62 14.93 2.67
C ASP A 64 -17.49 14.17 3.39
N PHE A 65 -16.98 13.11 2.77
CA PHE A 65 -15.87 12.33 3.30
C PHE A 65 -14.59 13.18 3.27
N ARG A 66 -13.98 13.35 4.44
CA ARG A 66 -12.60 13.82 4.53
C ARG A 66 -11.66 12.63 4.40
N SER A 67 -10.99 12.54 3.27
CA SER A 67 -10.18 11.37 2.90
C SER A 67 -8.75 11.77 2.60
N THR A 68 -7.83 10.83 2.81
CA THR A 68 -6.50 10.91 2.24
C THR A 68 -6.53 10.33 0.84
N GLN A 69 -5.80 10.94 -0.10
CA GLN A 69 -5.67 10.48 -1.48
C GLN A 69 -4.38 9.69 -1.60
N PHE A 70 -4.47 8.53 -2.24
CA PHE A 70 -3.31 7.69 -2.55
C PHE A 70 -3.30 7.28 -4.01
N GLY A 71 -2.11 7.09 -4.56
CA GLY A 71 -1.96 6.18 -5.69
C GLY A 71 -2.11 4.71 -5.24
N PRO A 72 -2.43 3.78 -6.16
CA PRO A 72 -2.55 2.35 -5.84
C PRO A 72 -1.36 1.80 -5.04
N ASP A 73 -0.15 2.22 -5.40
CA ASP A 73 1.11 1.75 -4.83
C ASP A 73 1.26 2.06 -3.34
N VAL A 74 0.83 3.25 -2.92
CA VAL A 74 0.83 3.63 -1.50
C VAL A 74 -0.18 2.79 -0.75
N PHE A 75 -1.40 2.67 -1.29
CA PHE A 75 -2.44 1.92 -0.62
C PHE A 75 -2.05 0.45 -0.45
N THR A 76 -1.59 -0.21 -1.52
CA THR A 76 -1.25 -1.63 -1.46
C THR A 76 0.09 -1.92 -0.79
N GLY A 77 1.05 -0.99 -0.87
CA GLY A 77 2.35 -1.13 -0.23
C GLY A 77 2.36 -0.78 1.26
N ALA A 78 1.49 0.10 1.73
CA ALA A 78 1.59 0.64 3.10
C ALA A 78 0.31 0.49 3.92
N TYR A 79 -0.88 0.58 3.33
CA TYR A 79 -2.14 0.65 4.08
C TYR A 79 -2.91 -0.67 4.11
N ALA A 80 -3.12 -1.30 2.96
CA ALA A 80 -3.79 -2.59 2.86
C ALA A 80 -3.14 -3.67 3.73
N PRO A 81 -1.79 -3.76 3.85
CA PRO A 81 -1.16 -4.82 4.63
C PRO A 81 -1.42 -4.78 6.14
N MET A 82 -1.86 -3.64 6.64
CA MET A 82 -2.26 -3.52 8.05
C MET A 82 -3.59 -4.19 8.35
N TRP A 83 -4.32 -4.67 7.33
CA TRP A 83 -5.60 -5.32 7.47
C TRP A 83 -5.50 -6.80 7.15
N MET A 84 -6.25 -7.58 7.91
CA MET A 84 -6.51 -9.00 7.65
C MET A 84 -7.91 -9.14 7.11
N VAL A 85 -8.11 -10.03 6.15
CA VAL A 85 -9.40 -10.21 5.48
C VAL A 85 -9.77 -11.68 5.46
N ARG A 86 -11.04 -11.98 5.75
CA ARG A 86 -11.57 -13.36 5.83
C ARG A 86 -11.93 -13.94 4.45
N GLY A 87 -12.28 -13.09 3.49
CA GLY A 87 -12.56 -13.48 2.09
C GLY A 87 -14.04 -13.54 1.72
N ASP A 88 -14.95 -13.35 2.68
CA ASP A 88 -16.36 -13.12 2.44
C ASP A 88 -16.65 -11.62 2.26
N TYR A 89 -17.82 -11.30 1.69
CA TYR A 89 -18.26 -9.92 1.49
C TYR A 89 -19.77 -9.82 1.27
N GLU A 90 -20.33 -8.66 1.60
CA GLU A 90 -21.70 -8.27 1.27
C GLU A 90 -21.67 -7.18 0.19
N LEU A 91 -22.65 -7.21 -0.71
CA LEU A 91 -22.82 -6.20 -1.74
C LEU A 91 -24.08 -5.38 -1.47
N GLU A 92 -23.96 -4.06 -1.53
CA GLU A 92 -25.09 -3.14 -1.43
C GLU A 92 -24.97 -2.01 -2.45
N PHE A 93 -26.08 -1.66 -3.10
CA PHE A 93 -26.13 -0.47 -3.95
C PHE A 93 -26.50 0.75 -3.11
N ASP A 94 -25.62 1.74 -3.08
CA ASP A 94 -25.87 3.03 -2.44
C ASP A 94 -26.58 3.95 -3.43
N THR A 95 -27.88 4.12 -3.24
CA THR A 95 -28.72 5.00 -4.07
C THR A 95 -28.36 6.48 -3.94
N ASN A 96 -27.83 6.92 -2.80
CA ASN A 96 -27.50 8.33 -2.57
C ASN A 96 -26.28 8.76 -3.38
N ASN A 97 -25.34 7.84 -3.58
CA ASN A 97 -24.09 8.09 -4.28
C ASN A 97 -24.03 7.43 -5.66
N GLY A 98 -25.03 6.59 -6.02
CA GLY A 98 -25.10 5.91 -7.31
C GLY A 98 -23.98 4.90 -7.54
N VAL A 99 -23.52 4.23 -6.48
CA VAL A 99 -22.33 3.38 -6.49
C VAL A 99 -22.58 2.06 -5.77
N MET A 100 -21.85 1.03 -6.18
CA MET A 100 -21.86 -0.24 -5.46
C MET A 100 -20.86 -0.22 -4.32
N ARG A 101 -21.24 -0.80 -3.18
CA ARG A 101 -20.38 -1.01 -2.02
C ARG A 101 -20.16 -2.49 -1.78
N ALA A 102 -18.91 -2.88 -1.54
CA ALA A 102 -18.58 -4.19 -1.01
C ALA A 102 -18.13 -4.04 0.46
N PHE A 103 -18.88 -4.64 1.38
CA PHE A 103 -18.51 -4.70 2.79
C PHE A 103 -17.72 -5.97 3.05
N VAL A 104 -16.47 -5.82 3.42
CA VAL A 104 -15.50 -6.89 3.57
C VAL A 104 -15.10 -6.99 5.03
N PRO A 105 -15.48 -8.07 5.75
CA PRO A 105 -15.04 -8.29 7.12
C PRO A 105 -13.52 -8.27 7.20
N ALA A 106 -13.01 -7.43 8.09
CA ALA A 106 -11.59 -7.15 8.21
C ALA A 106 -11.15 -6.93 9.65
N GLY A 107 -9.86 -7.02 9.92
CA GLY A 107 -9.29 -6.77 11.24
C GLY A 107 -7.96 -6.04 11.12
N PHE A 108 -7.77 -5.00 11.93
CA PHE A 108 -6.55 -4.21 11.93
C PHE A 108 -5.45 -4.87 12.77
N ARG A 109 -4.23 -4.91 12.23
CA ARG A 109 -3.03 -5.41 12.91
C ARG A 109 -2.47 -4.35 13.86
N ASN A 110 -3.11 -4.17 15.02
CA ASN A 110 -2.75 -3.10 15.97
C ASN A 110 -1.56 -3.44 16.89
N GLU A 111 -1.06 -4.67 16.85
CA GLU A 111 0.05 -5.13 17.71
C GLU A 111 1.39 -5.26 16.97
N LEU A 112 1.48 -4.74 15.74
CA LEU A 112 2.76 -4.67 15.03
C LEU A 112 3.72 -3.68 15.72
N PRO A 113 5.04 -3.83 15.50
CA PRO A 113 6.01 -2.80 15.88
C PRO A 113 5.60 -1.43 15.33
N THR A 114 5.83 -0.35 16.09
CA THR A 114 5.42 1.01 15.73
C THR A 114 5.93 1.47 14.36
N GLY A 115 7.13 1.02 13.96
CA GLY A 115 7.72 1.29 12.65
C GLY A 115 6.99 0.63 11.47
N SER A 116 6.11 -0.34 11.71
CA SER A 116 5.31 -1.04 10.68
C SER A 116 4.05 -0.29 10.25
N TYR A 117 3.75 0.86 10.88
CA TYR A 117 2.64 1.72 10.46
C TYR A 117 3.15 2.85 9.54
N PRO A 118 2.42 3.25 8.49
CA PRO A 118 2.87 4.25 7.52
C PRO A 118 3.20 5.63 8.09
N TYR A 119 2.69 5.93 9.27
CA TYR A 119 3.05 7.07 10.10
C TYR A 119 2.50 6.81 11.52
N PRO A 120 2.87 7.63 12.51
CA PRO A 120 2.32 7.56 13.86
C PRO A 120 0.80 7.77 13.92
N PHE A 121 -0.05 6.78 13.59
CA PHE A 121 -1.52 6.94 13.63
C PHE A 121 -2.03 7.40 15.00
N TRP A 122 -1.29 7.06 16.05
CA TRP A 122 -1.53 7.44 17.44
C TRP A 122 -1.24 8.91 17.74
N HIS A 123 -0.79 9.71 16.75
CA HIS A 123 -0.79 11.17 16.84
C HIS A 123 -2.19 11.74 17.18
N ASP A 124 -3.24 10.97 16.90
CA ASP A 124 -4.63 11.24 17.26
C ASP A 124 -5.22 9.98 17.91
N ALA A 125 -5.53 10.07 19.21
CA ALA A 125 -6.02 8.94 19.99
C ALA A 125 -7.34 8.38 19.44
N LYS A 126 -8.23 9.26 18.96
CA LYS A 126 -9.50 8.83 18.35
C LYS A 126 -9.25 8.10 17.04
N LYS A 127 -8.32 8.59 16.20
CA LYS A 127 -7.93 7.91 14.96
C LYS A 127 -7.44 6.51 15.26
N TRP A 128 -6.53 6.35 16.23
CA TRP A 128 -6.03 5.03 16.63
C TRP A 128 -7.15 4.11 17.11
N THR A 129 -8.01 4.58 18.02
CA THR A 129 -9.16 3.83 18.51
C THR A 129 -10.09 3.36 17.38
N ASP A 130 -10.37 4.23 16.40
CA ASP A 130 -11.22 3.89 15.25
C ASP A 130 -10.60 2.79 14.37
N TYR A 131 -9.26 2.74 14.24
CA TYR A 131 -8.58 1.65 13.55
C TYR A 131 -8.70 0.32 14.31
N GLU A 132 -8.48 0.34 15.62
CA GLU A 132 -8.57 -0.84 16.48
C GLU A 132 -10.01 -1.40 16.59
N ASP A 133 -11.02 -0.54 16.47
CA ASP A 133 -12.43 -0.92 16.53
C ASP A 133 -12.99 -1.38 15.19
N ALA A 134 -12.37 -0.99 14.09
CA ALA A 134 -12.86 -1.34 12.77
C ALA A 134 -12.84 -2.85 12.55
N ASN A 135 -13.98 -3.36 12.10
CA ASN A 135 -14.18 -4.77 11.76
C ASN A 135 -14.58 -4.95 10.28
N THR A 136 -14.62 -3.87 9.51
CA THR A 136 -15.08 -3.86 8.12
C THR A 136 -14.28 -2.88 7.29
N LEU A 137 -13.82 -3.32 6.12
CA LEU A 137 -13.44 -2.47 5.00
C LEU A 137 -14.60 -2.35 4.03
N VAL A 138 -14.86 -1.15 3.52
CA VAL A 138 -15.90 -0.87 2.53
C VAL A 138 -15.24 -0.41 1.24
N PHE A 139 -15.40 -1.19 0.17
CA PHE A 139 -14.93 -0.82 -1.17
C PHE A 139 -16.05 -0.12 -1.93
N TRP A 140 -15.81 1.12 -2.32
CA TRP A 140 -16.73 1.91 -3.14
C TRP A 140 -16.35 1.73 -4.60
N LEU A 141 -17.20 1.04 -5.34
CA LEU A 141 -17.01 0.70 -6.74
C LEU A 141 -17.68 1.74 -7.62
N ASP A 142 -16.87 2.36 -8.48
CA ASP A 142 -17.33 3.24 -9.51
C ASP A 142 -18.11 2.45 -10.58
N ALA A 143 -19.35 2.85 -10.85
CA ALA A 143 -20.26 2.09 -11.69
C ALA A 143 -19.80 1.97 -13.16
N SER A 144 -19.06 2.96 -13.68
CA SER A 144 -18.63 2.98 -15.08
C SER A 144 -17.33 2.20 -15.31
N SER A 145 -16.35 2.34 -14.42
CA SER A 145 -15.04 1.67 -14.56
C SER A 145 -14.94 0.34 -13.82
N LEU A 146 -15.90 0.03 -12.93
CA LEU A 146 -15.86 -1.09 -11.99
C LEU A 146 -14.61 -1.10 -11.09
N LYS A 147 -13.92 0.03 -10.99
CA LYS A 147 -12.74 0.21 -10.13
C LYS A 147 -13.13 0.75 -8.76
N ILE A 148 -12.32 0.42 -7.78
CA ILE A 148 -12.43 0.94 -6.42
C ILE A 148 -11.92 2.38 -6.42
N SER A 149 -12.81 3.33 -6.13
CA SER A 149 -12.51 4.77 -6.06
C SER A 149 -12.25 5.24 -4.63
N GLN A 150 -12.87 4.59 -3.66
CA GLN A 150 -12.73 4.87 -2.24
C GLN A 150 -12.73 3.58 -1.43
N ILE A 151 -11.94 3.57 -0.37
CA ILE A 151 -11.94 2.53 0.65
C ILE A 151 -12.14 3.22 2.00
N THR A 152 -13.15 2.74 2.73
CA THR A 152 -13.47 3.20 4.08
C THR A 152 -13.21 2.08 5.07
N PHE A 153 -12.73 2.39 6.28
CA PHE A 153 -12.79 1.47 7.40
C PHE A 153 -13.82 1.93 8.42
N MET A 154 -14.53 0.98 9.03
CA MET A 154 -15.54 1.27 10.04
C MET A 154 -15.78 0.07 10.97
N LYS A 155 -16.38 0.36 12.13
CA LYS A 155 -17.03 -0.64 12.96
C LYS A 155 -18.48 -0.80 12.50
N ARG A 156 -18.91 -2.03 12.28
CA ARG A 156 -20.30 -2.42 12.06
C ARG A 156 -20.77 -3.29 13.21
N ASP A 157 -21.91 -2.96 13.80
CA ASP A 157 -22.43 -3.71 14.96
C ASP A 157 -22.85 -5.14 14.59
N ASN A 158 -23.23 -5.36 13.33
CA ASN A 158 -23.62 -6.66 12.80
C ASN A 158 -22.45 -7.48 12.23
N ALA A 159 -21.20 -7.03 12.38
CA ALA A 159 -20.02 -7.75 11.91
C ALA A 159 -19.15 -8.22 13.08
N ALA A 160 -18.84 -9.52 13.13
CA ALA A 160 -17.87 -10.04 14.09
C ALA A 160 -16.46 -9.56 13.75
N LYS A 161 -15.61 -9.35 14.77
CA LYS A 161 -14.17 -9.15 14.54
C LYS A 161 -13.59 -10.42 13.89
N VAL A 162 -12.78 -10.25 12.86
CA VAL A 162 -12.14 -11.39 12.19
C VAL A 162 -10.94 -11.94 12.97
N ALA A 163 -10.39 -11.17 13.91
CA ALA A 163 -9.27 -11.55 14.76
C ALA A 163 -9.44 -10.95 16.16
N ALA A 164 -8.92 -11.65 17.17
CA ALA A 164 -8.80 -11.11 18.51
C ALA A 164 -7.60 -10.14 18.58
N SER A 165 -7.77 -9.04 19.31
CA SER A 165 -6.70 -8.09 19.64
C SER A 165 -6.94 -7.47 21.00
N THR A 166 -5.86 -7.00 21.62
CA THR A 166 -5.90 -6.19 22.83
C THR A 166 -5.83 -4.71 22.47
N ARG A 167 -6.39 -3.83 23.31
CA ARG A 167 -6.19 -2.39 23.16
C ARG A 167 -4.75 -2.03 23.44
N ARG A 168 -4.12 -1.30 22.54
CA ARG A 168 -2.71 -0.96 22.65
C ARG A 168 -2.53 0.46 23.17
N HIS A 169 -1.76 0.57 24.25
CA HIS A 169 -1.24 1.86 24.69
C HIS A 169 -0.06 2.23 23.79
N MET A 170 -0.26 3.24 22.96
CA MET A 170 0.76 3.73 22.04
C MET A 170 1.64 4.79 22.72
N PRO A 171 2.92 4.92 22.32
CA PRO A 171 3.78 5.97 22.88
C PRO A 171 3.21 7.36 22.55
N THR A 172 3.50 8.35 23.39
CA THR A 172 3.17 9.74 23.09
C THR A 172 3.81 10.16 21.76
N PHE A 173 3.04 10.83 20.92
CA PHE A 173 3.56 11.38 19.67
C PHE A 173 4.46 12.58 19.98
N ASP A 174 5.71 12.53 19.51
CA ASP A 174 6.76 13.52 19.78
C ASP A 174 6.83 14.65 18.73
N GLY A 175 5.84 14.72 17.83
CA GLY A 175 5.81 15.68 16.73
C GLY A 175 6.57 15.23 15.48
N LYS A 176 7.23 14.06 15.48
CA LYS A 176 8.03 13.59 14.34
C LYS A 176 7.29 12.56 13.51
N TRP A 177 7.07 12.88 12.24
CA TRP A 177 6.45 11.95 11.27
C TRP A 177 7.40 10.86 10.78
N MET A 178 8.70 11.09 10.89
CA MET A 178 9.77 10.14 10.57
C MET A 178 10.82 10.19 11.69
N TRP A 179 11.41 9.06 12.01
CA TRP A 179 12.41 8.96 13.08
C TRP A 179 13.49 7.93 12.75
N VAL A 180 14.53 7.87 13.57
CA VAL A 180 15.55 6.82 13.53
C VAL A 180 15.35 5.97 14.78
N ASP A 181 15.22 4.66 14.61
CA ASP A 181 15.06 3.74 15.74
C ASP A 181 16.40 3.46 16.46
N ALA A 182 16.34 2.72 17.56
CA ALA A 182 17.52 2.35 18.35
C ALA A 182 18.57 1.53 17.57
N LYS A 183 18.22 0.98 16.40
CA LYS A 183 19.13 0.24 15.52
C LYS A 183 19.72 1.12 14.41
N GLY A 184 19.46 2.42 14.45
CA GLY A 184 19.90 3.36 13.42
C GLY A 184 19.08 3.29 12.12
N GLN A 185 17.94 2.60 12.12
CA GLN A 185 17.11 2.47 10.92
C GLN A 185 16.07 3.60 10.86
N THR A 186 15.94 4.20 9.68
CA THR A 186 14.87 5.18 9.42
C THR A 186 13.51 4.49 9.49
N GLN A 187 12.54 5.20 10.05
CA GLN A 187 11.16 4.79 10.20
C GLN A 187 10.22 5.92 9.73
N PRO A 188 8.99 5.61 9.29
CA PRO A 188 8.37 4.28 9.26
C PRO A 188 8.76 3.46 8.03
N ALA A 189 9.21 2.22 8.26
CA ALA A 189 9.74 1.32 7.24
C ALA A 189 8.83 1.11 6.01
N PRO A 190 7.50 0.92 6.13
CA PRO A 190 6.63 0.68 4.97
C PRO A 190 6.53 1.83 3.98
N THR A 191 6.92 3.04 4.40
CA THR A 191 6.93 4.22 3.52
C THR A 191 8.29 4.54 2.96
N LEU A 192 9.30 3.76 3.36
CA LEU A 192 10.59 3.71 2.72
C LEU A 192 10.49 2.73 1.56
N PHE A 193 11.24 2.95 0.50
CA PHE A 193 11.31 1.99 -0.61
C PHE A 193 11.92 0.64 -0.20
N ALA A 194 12.57 0.59 0.97
CA ALA A 194 13.10 -0.62 1.57
C ALA A 194 11.99 -1.65 1.81
N GLY A 195 12.14 -2.85 1.24
CA GLY A 195 11.16 -3.94 1.34
C GLY A 195 10.06 -3.94 0.28
N LEU A 196 9.81 -2.80 -0.38
CA LEU A 196 8.84 -2.70 -1.48
C LEU A 196 9.44 -3.08 -2.83
N PHE A 197 10.67 -2.64 -3.09
CA PHE A 197 11.44 -3.02 -4.26
C PHE A 197 12.42 -4.14 -3.97
N ALA A 198 12.80 -4.88 -4.99
CA ALA A 198 13.78 -5.93 -4.86
C ALA A 198 15.16 -5.32 -4.54
N PRO A 199 15.96 -5.90 -3.61
CA PRO A 199 17.24 -5.33 -3.19
C PRO A 199 18.24 -5.09 -4.33
N GLN A 200 18.13 -5.85 -5.41
CA GLN A 200 18.98 -5.79 -6.61
C GLN A 200 18.49 -4.79 -7.66
N ASN A 201 17.44 -4.00 -7.37
CA ASN A 201 16.97 -2.94 -8.25
C ASN A 201 18.05 -1.83 -8.33
N PRO A 202 18.66 -1.59 -9.50
CA PRO A 202 19.82 -0.70 -9.61
C PRO A 202 19.46 0.78 -9.39
N HIS A 203 18.17 1.12 -9.37
CA HIS A 203 17.70 2.48 -9.23
C HIS A 203 17.50 2.92 -7.77
N LEU A 204 17.60 2.01 -6.79
CA LEU A 204 17.26 2.34 -5.40
C LEU A 204 18.13 3.43 -4.78
N ARG A 205 19.42 3.46 -5.11
CA ARG A 205 20.34 4.50 -4.63
C ARG A 205 19.95 5.88 -5.15
N SER A 206 19.84 6.00 -6.48
CA SER A 206 19.42 7.24 -7.15
C SER A 206 18.04 7.70 -6.68
N LEU A 207 17.12 6.76 -6.46
CA LEU A 207 15.78 7.03 -5.97
C LEU A 207 15.77 7.63 -4.54
N ASP A 208 16.61 7.13 -3.63
CA ASP A 208 16.78 7.71 -2.29
C ASP A 208 17.41 9.11 -2.36
N GLU A 209 18.47 9.27 -3.16
CA GLU A 209 19.18 10.54 -3.35
C GLU A 209 18.25 11.62 -3.92
N THR A 210 17.51 11.31 -4.99
CA THR A 210 16.57 12.24 -5.62
C THR A 210 15.38 12.55 -4.72
N TYR A 211 14.88 11.59 -3.93
CA TYR A 211 13.87 11.87 -2.93
C TYR A 211 14.37 12.84 -1.87
N ARG A 212 15.58 12.65 -1.32
CA ARG A 212 16.14 13.55 -0.30
C ARG A 212 16.28 14.97 -0.83
N ALA A 213 16.79 15.12 -2.05
CA ALA A 213 16.88 16.42 -2.71
C ALA A 213 15.49 17.07 -2.87
N PHE A 214 14.49 16.29 -3.29
CA PHE A 214 13.12 16.76 -3.42
C PHE A 214 12.49 17.12 -2.07
N ALA A 215 12.70 16.31 -1.03
CA ALA A 215 12.19 16.54 0.32
C ALA A 215 12.75 17.83 0.94
N LEU A 216 14.04 18.12 0.73
CA LEU A 216 14.64 19.38 1.16
C LEU A 216 13.99 20.58 0.45
N THR A 217 13.77 20.50 -0.86
CA THR A 217 13.07 21.59 -1.58
C THR A 217 11.60 21.71 -1.24
N MET A 218 10.91 20.62 -0.92
CA MET A 218 9.53 20.67 -0.41
C MET A 218 9.46 21.39 0.94
N ARG A 219 10.48 21.23 1.79
CA ARG A 219 10.60 21.98 3.05
C ARG A 219 10.83 23.47 2.78
N ASP A 220 11.75 23.81 1.89
CA ASP A 220 12.03 25.21 1.52
C ASP A 220 10.81 25.88 0.85
N ALA A 221 9.97 25.09 0.16
CA ALA A 221 8.71 25.53 -0.45
C ALA A 221 7.48 25.39 0.46
N ASP A 222 7.68 25.09 1.75
CA ASP A 222 6.64 24.94 2.78
C ASP A 222 5.51 23.94 2.43
N CYS A 223 5.81 22.89 1.67
CA CYS A 223 4.79 21.91 1.28
C CYS A 223 4.34 21.05 2.47
N ASN A 224 5.24 20.80 3.43
CA ASN A 224 5.00 19.90 4.56
C ASN A 224 4.30 20.56 5.75
N SER A 225 4.02 21.87 5.71
CA SER A 225 3.12 22.48 6.68
C SER A 225 1.69 21.98 6.49
N CYS A 226 1.27 21.78 5.23
CA CYS A 226 -0.09 21.34 4.88
C CYS A 226 -0.16 19.82 4.60
N HIS A 227 0.83 19.26 3.89
CA HIS A 227 0.81 17.89 3.36
C HIS A 227 1.29 16.81 4.35
N VAL A 228 0.74 16.85 5.58
CA VAL A 228 1.10 15.98 6.72
C VAL A 228 -0.13 15.32 7.37
N PRO A 229 0.04 14.21 8.11
CA PRO A 229 -1.07 13.38 8.58
C PRO A 229 -2.08 14.02 9.54
N ASN A 230 -1.70 15.08 10.26
CA ASN A 230 -2.61 15.84 11.13
C ASN A 230 -3.52 16.81 10.36
N ASN A 231 -3.27 17.05 9.07
CA ASN A 231 -4.13 17.87 8.19
C ASN A 231 -4.50 19.23 8.79
N PRO A 232 -3.52 20.11 9.07
CA PRO A 232 -3.77 21.38 9.77
C PRO A 232 -4.75 22.27 9.00
N ASP A 233 -4.68 22.26 7.67
CA ASP A 233 -5.56 23.02 6.78
C ASP A 233 -6.94 22.38 6.57
N LYS A 234 -7.22 21.26 7.25
CA LYS A 234 -8.53 20.58 7.19
C LYS A 234 -8.95 20.23 5.75
N MET A 235 -7.98 19.95 4.88
CA MET A 235 -8.21 19.58 3.49
C MET A 235 -9.22 18.43 3.40
N ARG A 236 -10.21 18.58 2.51
CA ARG A 236 -11.18 17.51 2.23
C ARG A 236 -10.53 16.27 1.62
N ARG A 237 -9.49 16.48 0.80
CA ARG A 237 -8.78 15.43 0.05
C ARG A 237 -7.28 15.58 0.29
N LEU A 238 -6.83 15.14 1.47
CA LEU A 238 -5.45 15.28 1.91
C LEU A 238 -4.49 14.51 1.01
N VAL A 239 -3.42 15.16 0.59
CA VAL A 239 -2.27 14.51 -0.05
C VAL A 239 -1.13 14.50 0.96
N LEU A 240 -0.50 13.35 1.13
CA LEU A 240 0.66 13.18 2.02
C LEU A 240 1.94 13.27 1.19
N LEU A 241 2.93 14.03 1.65
CA LEU A 241 4.22 14.19 0.96
C LEU A 241 5.42 13.92 1.89
N GLN A 242 5.16 13.67 3.17
CA GLN A 242 6.19 13.63 4.22
C GLN A 242 7.13 12.42 4.18
N THR A 243 6.86 11.40 3.34
CA THR A 243 7.70 10.19 3.22
C THR A 243 7.96 9.83 1.75
N PRO A 244 9.01 9.04 1.43
CA PRO A 244 9.35 8.67 0.05
C PRO A 244 8.19 8.04 -0.73
N LEU A 245 7.51 7.04 -0.18
CA LEU A 245 6.44 6.34 -0.89
C LEU A 245 5.24 7.24 -1.17
N HIS A 246 4.82 8.03 -0.17
CA HIS A 246 3.74 9.01 -0.34
C HIS A 246 4.09 10.04 -1.42
N ALA A 247 5.28 10.64 -1.37
CA ALA A 247 5.72 11.57 -2.41
C ALA A 247 5.77 10.91 -3.80
N ALA A 248 6.23 9.66 -3.90
CA ALA A 248 6.36 8.94 -5.17
C ALA A 248 5.03 8.68 -5.88
N SER A 249 3.93 8.48 -5.14
CA SER A 249 2.62 8.30 -5.80
C SER A 249 2.02 9.60 -6.31
N GLU A 250 2.51 10.73 -5.81
CA GLU A 250 1.92 12.06 -6.01
C GLU A 250 2.82 12.97 -6.85
N VAL A 251 4.10 12.63 -7.06
CA VAL A 251 5.10 13.52 -7.67
C VAL A 251 4.66 14.10 -9.01
N GLU A 252 4.00 13.32 -9.86
CA GLU A 252 3.46 13.80 -11.14
C GLU A 252 2.36 14.85 -10.97
N ARG A 253 1.50 14.68 -9.95
CA ARG A 253 0.48 15.68 -9.58
C ARG A 253 1.14 16.92 -8.99
N VAL A 254 2.15 16.76 -8.16
CA VAL A 254 2.92 17.89 -7.60
C VAL A 254 3.54 18.72 -8.72
N ILE A 255 4.24 18.08 -9.67
CA ILE A 255 4.84 18.76 -10.83
C ILE A 255 3.79 19.56 -11.60
N ARG A 256 2.63 18.96 -11.90
CA ARG A 256 1.55 19.66 -12.62
C ARG A 256 0.99 20.84 -11.82
N SER A 257 0.69 20.65 -10.53
CA SER A 257 0.13 21.71 -9.68
C SER A 257 1.07 22.91 -9.54
N VAL A 258 2.37 22.65 -9.37
CA VAL A 258 3.39 23.70 -9.25
C VAL A 258 3.63 24.39 -10.60
N LYS A 259 3.68 23.65 -11.72
CA LYS A 259 3.79 24.25 -13.05
C LYS A 259 2.62 25.16 -13.39
N SER A 260 1.42 24.84 -12.90
CA SER A 260 0.19 25.60 -13.14
C SER A 260 -0.12 26.64 -12.06
N ASP A 261 0.82 26.96 -11.17
CA ASP A 261 0.66 27.98 -10.12
C ASP A 261 -0.59 27.78 -9.25
N ARG A 262 -0.93 26.52 -8.98
CA ARG A 262 -2.07 26.15 -8.11
C ARG A 262 -1.67 25.87 -6.67
N MET A 263 -0.37 25.84 -6.40
CA MET A 263 0.23 25.53 -5.10
C MET A 263 1.55 26.29 -4.96
N PRO A 264 1.94 26.72 -3.75
CA PRO A 264 1.22 26.54 -2.48
C PRO A 264 -0.01 27.46 -2.33
N LEU A 265 -0.82 27.22 -1.30
CA LEU A 265 -1.93 28.11 -0.92
C LEU A 265 -1.50 29.05 0.22
N ASP A 266 -2.18 30.19 0.35
CA ASP A 266 -2.16 31.05 1.53
C ASP A 266 -3.22 30.63 2.56
N GLU A 267 -3.30 31.38 3.67
CA GLU A 267 -4.25 31.13 4.76
C GLU A 267 -5.73 31.27 4.34
N SER A 268 -6.00 31.99 3.25
CA SER A 268 -7.34 32.13 2.66
C SER A 268 -7.67 31.03 1.65
N GLY A 269 -6.73 30.10 1.41
CA GLY A 269 -6.87 29.04 0.42
C GLY A 269 -6.68 29.53 -1.02
N VAL A 270 -6.12 30.71 -1.22
CA VAL A 270 -5.78 31.27 -2.53
C VAL A 270 -4.36 30.84 -2.90
N ALA A 271 -4.12 30.51 -4.17
CA ALA A 271 -2.78 30.18 -4.62
C ALA A 271 -1.84 31.38 -4.41
N LYS A 272 -0.73 31.16 -3.71
CA LYS A 272 0.32 32.15 -3.51
C LYS A 272 1.51 31.85 -4.39
N ASP A 273 2.19 32.90 -4.83
CA ASP A 273 3.36 32.76 -5.67
C ASP A 273 4.50 32.06 -4.93
N LEU A 274 5.04 31.02 -5.56
CA LEU A 274 6.28 30.40 -5.12
C LEU A 274 7.46 31.20 -5.73
N PRO A 275 8.42 31.69 -4.92
CA PRO A 275 9.54 32.45 -5.45
C PRO A 275 10.24 31.71 -6.59
N ALA A 276 10.49 32.38 -7.72
CA ALA A 276 10.96 31.74 -8.94
C ALA A 276 12.21 30.83 -8.78
N PRO A 277 13.21 31.19 -7.94
CA PRO A 277 14.34 30.29 -7.65
C PRO A 277 13.91 28.99 -6.96
N ILE A 278 12.98 29.07 -5.99
CA ILE A 278 12.44 27.91 -5.27
C ILE A 278 11.58 27.06 -6.19
N LYS A 279 10.71 27.67 -7.00
CA LYS A 279 9.86 26.97 -7.98
C LYS A 279 10.70 26.17 -8.97
N THR A 280 11.73 26.80 -9.56
CA THR A 280 12.63 26.16 -10.51
C THR A 280 13.34 24.96 -9.87
N LYS A 281 13.90 25.14 -8.67
CA LYS A 281 14.61 24.08 -7.95
C LYS A 281 13.69 22.92 -7.55
N LEU A 282 12.48 23.24 -7.06
CA LEU A 282 11.46 22.26 -6.68
C LEU A 282 11.06 21.40 -7.88
N LEU A 283 10.78 22.03 -9.02
CA LEU A 283 10.41 21.31 -10.24
C LEU A 283 11.54 20.42 -10.76
N ALA A 284 12.78 20.91 -10.78
CA ALA A 284 13.94 20.12 -11.19
C ALA A 284 14.13 18.87 -10.32
N HIS A 285 14.06 19.01 -8.99
CA HIS A 285 14.17 17.87 -8.07
C HIS A 285 12.97 16.91 -8.17
N ALA A 286 11.75 17.45 -8.32
CA ALA A 286 10.56 16.63 -8.50
C ALA A 286 10.62 15.80 -9.79
N GLU A 287 11.08 16.39 -10.90
CA GLU A 287 11.23 15.70 -12.19
C GLU A 287 12.31 14.62 -12.16
N ALA A 288 13.44 14.89 -11.50
CA ALA A 288 14.49 13.90 -11.26
C ALA A 288 13.97 12.71 -10.43
N PHE A 289 13.27 13.00 -9.33
CA PHE A 289 12.65 11.97 -8.50
C PHE A 289 11.59 11.17 -9.27
N ALA A 290 10.71 11.84 -10.04
CA ALA A 290 9.71 11.17 -10.86
C ALA A 290 10.34 10.24 -11.91
N LYS A 291 11.46 10.65 -12.52
CA LYS A 291 12.22 9.82 -13.46
C LYS A 291 12.73 8.54 -12.79
N ASP A 292 13.32 8.64 -11.60
CA ASP A 292 13.83 7.47 -10.88
C ASP A 292 12.71 6.55 -10.36
N VAL A 293 11.58 7.12 -9.91
CA VAL A 293 10.39 6.34 -9.56
C VAL A 293 9.92 5.52 -10.76
N ARG A 294 9.85 6.12 -11.96
CA ARG A 294 9.46 5.40 -13.19
C ARG A 294 10.47 4.31 -13.55
N ALA A 295 11.77 4.60 -13.45
CA ALA A 295 12.84 3.66 -13.76
C ALA A 295 12.82 2.44 -12.82
N ALA A 296 12.77 2.67 -11.50
CA ALA A 296 12.69 1.62 -10.48
C ALA A 296 11.47 0.72 -10.71
N LYS A 297 10.29 1.31 -10.94
CA LYS A 297 9.06 0.56 -11.22
C LYS A 297 9.12 -0.21 -12.54
N LYS A 298 9.73 0.36 -13.58
CA LYS A 298 9.89 -0.32 -14.87
C LYS A 298 10.76 -1.57 -14.72
N TRP A 299 11.89 -1.44 -14.03
CA TRP A 299 12.80 -2.55 -13.79
C TRP A 299 12.11 -3.72 -13.05
N GLU A 300 11.28 -3.45 -12.04
CA GLU A 300 10.54 -4.51 -11.34
C GLU A 300 9.58 -5.28 -12.25
N ARG A 301 8.86 -4.55 -13.12
CA ARG A 301 7.94 -5.17 -14.08
C ARG A 301 8.70 -6.05 -15.06
N ASP A 302 9.80 -5.55 -15.61
CA ASP A 302 10.63 -6.28 -16.57
C ASP A 302 11.27 -7.53 -15.93
N ARG A 303 11.69 -7.45 -14.67
CA ARG A 303 12.21 -8.59 -13.90
C ARG A 303 11.13 -9.66 -13.69
N THR A 304 9.94 -9.25 -13.27
CA THR A 304 8.81 -10.17 -13.03
C THR A 304 8.38 -10.86 -14.32
N ALA A 305 8.32 -10.13 -15.43
CA ALA A 305 8.01 -10.68 -16.75
C ALA A 305 9.05 -11.73 -17.20
N ARG A 306 10.35 -11.44 -17.04
CA ARG A 306 11.43 -12.39 -17.35
C ARG A 306 11.38 -13.65 -16.49
N GLY A 307 11.10 -13.51 -15.19
CA GLY A 307 10.93 -14.66 -14.30
C GLY A 307 9.78 -15.58 -14.73
N ARG A 308 8.65 -15.00 -15.15
CA ARG A 308 7.51 -15.77 -15.68
C ARG A 308 7.84 -16.46 -17.01
N ALA A 309 8.54 -15.79 -17.92
CA ALA A 309 8.94 -16.36 -19.20
C ALA A 309 9.93 -17.54 -19.03
N GLY A 310 10.89 -17.44 -18.10
CA GLY A 310 11.82 -18.54 -17.81
C GLY A 310 11.17 -19.77 -17.20
N LEU A 311 10.13 -19.59 -16.37
CA LEU A 311 9.33 -20.69 -15.80
C LEU A 311 8.44 -21.37 -16.86
N ALA A 312 7.91 -20.61 -17.82
CA ALA A 312 7.09 -21.15 -18.92
C ALA A 312 7.91 -21.88 -19.99
N ALA A 313 9.22 -21.63 -20.07
CA ALA A 313 10.13 -22.19 -21.07
C ALA A 313 10.81 -23.51 -20.64
N SER A 314 10.41 -24.13 -19.52
CA SER A 314 10.86 -25.48 -19.14
C SER A 314 9.77 -26.54 -19.38
N PRO A 315 9.59 -27.05 -20.61
CA PRO A 315 8.93 -28.33 -20.85
C PRO A 315 9.90 -29.47 -20.47
N GLY A 316 9.38 -30.52 -19.84
CA GLY A 316 10.16 -31.54 -19.15
C GLY A 316 11.10 -32.37 -20.03
N ASP A 317 12.38 -32.35 -19.68
CA ASP A 317 13.32 -33.44 -19.94
C ASP A 317 13.35 -34.36 -18.71
N GLY A 318 12.51 -35.40 -18.72
CA GLY A 318 12.48 -36.37 -17.63
C GLY A 318 11.68 -37.65 -17.86
N ALA A 319 11.24 -37.93 -19.09
CA ALA A 319 10.48 -39.15 -19.38
C ALA A 319 10.84 -39.74 -20.76
N ALA A 320 12.11 -40.14 -20.95
CA ALA A 320 12.48 -41.12 -21.97
C ALA A 320 13.95 -41.57 -21.79
N LYS A 321 14.18 -42.56 -20.94
CA LYS A 321 15.33 -43.49 -21.04
C LYS A 321 15.14 -44.68 -20.08
N LEU A 322 14.17 -45.52 -20.38
CA LEU A 322 14.16 -46.93 -19.93
C LEU A 322 14.05 -47.79 -21.19
N GLY A 323 15.20 -48.00 -21.81
CA GLY A 323 15.39 -48.89 -22.94
C GLY A 323 16.51 -49.87 -22.61
N LYS A 324 16.11 -51.11 -22.33
CA LYS A 324 16.81 -52.37 -22.61
C LYS A 324 18.27 -52.52 -22.14
N ALA A 325 18.44 -53.32 -21.09
CA ALA A 325 19.52 -54.30 -20.95
C ALA A 325 18.90 -55.54 -20.28
N ALA A 326 18.57 -56.57 -21.07
CA ALA A 326 19.42 -57.73 -21.34
C ALA A 326 19.56 -58.62 -20.09
N ALA A 327 18.70 -59.64 -20.04
CA ALA A 327 18.82 -60.79 -19.16
C ALA A 327 19.68 -61.85 -19.86
N THR A 328 20.82 -62.16 -19.25
CA THR A 328 21.63 -63.37 -19.44
C THR A 328 22.45 -63.49 -18.16
N GLU A 329 22.05 -64.38 -17.24
CA GLU A 329 22.61 -65.73 -17.09
C GLU A 329 24.03 -65.70 -16.49
N GLU A 330 24.17 -66.07 -15.20
CA GLU A 330 24.90 -67.28 -14.80
C GLU A 330 24.96 -67.47 -13.27
N ARG A 331 24.99 -68.76 -12.93
CA ARG A 331 25.08 -69.40 -11.61
C ARG A 331 26.38 -69.01 -10.88
N ASN A 332 26.38 -69.00 -9.55
CA ASN A 332 26.84 -70.13 -8.73
C ASN A 332 27.05 -69.76 -7.23
N THR A 333 26.53 -70.65 -6.38
CA THR A 333 27.09 -71.14 -5.10
C THR A 333 27.69 -70.14 -4.09
N SER A 334 27.10 -70.07 -2.89
CA SER A 334 27.79 -70.63 -1.72
C SER A 334 26.80 -70.96 -0.61
N GLU A 335 26.82 -72.23 -0.22
CA GLU A 335 26.28 -72.77 1.00
C GLU A 335 27.46 -72.97 1.97
N ALA A 336 27.15 -72.96 3.27
CA ALA A 336 27.93 -73.48 4.40
C ALA A 336 28.98 -72.59 5.09
N ALA A 337 28.61 -72.14 6.31
CA ALA A 337 29.27 -72.32 7.61
C ALA A 337 28.82 -71.16 8.54
N ARG A 338 28.10 -71.31 9.66
CA ARG A 338 27.91 -72.38 10.65
C ARG A 338 26.58 -72.17 11.37
#